data_AF-A0A941LKT3-F1
#
_entry.id   AF-A0A941LKT3-F1
#
_cell.length_a   1.000
_cell.length_b   1.000
_cell.length_c   1.000
_cell.angle_alpha   90.00
_cell.angle_beta   90.00
_cell.angle_gamma   90.00
#
_symmetry.space_group_name_H-M   'P 1'
#
loop_
_entity.id
_entity.type
_entity.pdbx_description
1 polymer ?
#
loop_
_entity_poly.entity_id
_entity_poly.type
_entity_poly.pdbx_seq_one_letter_code
_entity_poly.pdbx_strand_id
1 'polypeptide(L)' 'MSDLRLYIEKHKLTQAEAAKRLGISQSRVSDLACGKWDKFSIEMLITLEARLGRTIRVEFAT' A
#
# COMPACT_ATOMS: atom_id res chain seq x y z
N MET A 1 -9.78 -1.79 -1.56
CA MET A 1 -8.34 -1.66 -1.85
C MET A 1 -7.89 -0.19 -1.85
N SER A 2 -8.21 0.59 -0.82
CA SER A 2 -7.88 2.04 -0.74
C SER A 2 -7.04 2.38 0.49
N ASP A 3 -6.80 1.43 1.38
CA ASP A 3 -6.30 1.68 2.73
C ASP A 3 -4.83 2.13 2.75
N LEU A 4 -3.97 1.51 1.94
CA LEU A 4 -2.58 1.93 1.74
C LEU A 4 -2.45 3.37 1.20
N ARG A 5 -3.29 3.75 0.23
CA ARG A 5 -3.26 5.11 -0.33
C ARG A 5 -3.73 6.13 0.72
N LEU A 6 -4.85 5.84 1.38
CA LEU A 6 -5.38 6.68 2.44
C LEU A 6 -4.40 6.82 3.61
N TYR A 7 -3.63 5.78 3.93
CA TYR A 7 -2.55 5.84 4.90
C TYR A 7 -1.48 6.87 4.51
N ILE A 8 -0.99 6.82 3.26
CA ILE A 8 0.02 7.77 2.77
C ILE A 8 -0.51 9.21 2.86
N GLU A 9 -1.74 9.45 2.43
CA GLU A 9 -2.39 10.77 2.47
C GLU A 9 -2.63 11.26 3.91
N LYS A 10 -3.20 10.41 4.78
CA LYS A 10 -3.51 10.75 6.18
C LYS A 10 -2.27 11.08 7.00
N HIS A 11 -1.17 10.38 6.74
CA HIS A 11 0.10 10.62 7.42
C HIS A 11 0.98 11.67 6.71
N LYS A 12 0.49 12.30 5.64
CA LYS A 12 1.19 13.31 4.83
C LYS A 12 2.60 12.87 4.41
N LEU A 13 2.74 11.59 4.08
CA LEU A 13 4.03 11.01 3.76
C LEU A 13 4.46 11.42 2.35
N THR A 14 5.71 11.86 2.22
CA THR A 14 6.37 11.92 0.91
C THR A 14 6.52 10.51 0.35
N GLN A 15 6.71 10.39 -0.97
CA GLN A 15 6.96 9.09 -1.59
C GLN A 15 8.21 8.40 -1.01
N ALA A 16 9.22 9.17 -0.63
CA ALA A 16 10.44 8.67 0.00
C ALA A 16 10.19 8.08 1.41
N GLU A 17 9.37 8.74 2.23
CA GLU A 17 9.03 8.25 3.57
C GLU A 17 8.13 7.03 3.50
N ALA A 18 7.11 7.05 2.63
CA ALA A 18 6.25 5.91 2.38
C ALA A 18 7.07 4.72 1.85
N ALA A 19 8.02 4.93 0.95
CA ALA A 19 8.91 3.89 0.43
C ALA A 19 9.70 3.21 1.55
N LYS A 20 10.25 3.99 2.49
CA LYS A 20 10.96 3.47 3.66
C LYS A 20 10.04 2.66 4.57
N ARG A 21 8.85 3.17 4.89
CA ARG A 21 7.89 2.49 5.78
C ARG A 21 7.32 1.21 5.16
N LEU A 22 7.04 1.25 3.86
CA LEU A 22 6.46 0.13 3.12
C LEU A 22 7.51 -0.84 2.61
N GLY A 23 8.82 -0.52 2.69
CA GLY A 23 9.92 -1.35 2.21
C GLY A 23 9.88 -1.59 0.70
N ILE A 24 9.49 -0.59 -0.08
CA ILE A 24 9.41 -0.62 -1.55
C ILE A 24 10.08 0.60 -2.16
N SER A 25 10.31 0.62 -3.48
CA SER A 25 10.86 1.79 -4.16
C SER A 25 9.87 2.96 -4.19
N GLN A 26 10.38 4.19 -4.32
CA GLN A 26 9.55 5.38 -4.50
C GLN A 26 8.67 5.30 -5.76
N SER A 27 9.17 4.69 -6.84
CA SER A 27 8.39 4.45 -8.06
C SER A 27 7.18 3.53 -7.81
N ARG A 28 7.33 2.50 -6.95
CA ARG A 28 6.21 1.63 -6.55
C ARG A 28 5.22 2.39 -5.66
N VAL A 29 5.69 3.28 -4.78
CA VAL A 29 4.79 4.17 -4.03
C VAL A 29 4.01 5.09 -4.96
N SER A 30 4.65 5.62 -6.00
CA SER A 30 3.98 6.46 -7.01
C SER A 30 2.87 5.69 -7.74
N ASP A 31 3.16 4.47 -8.22
CA ASP A 31 2.15 3.60 -8.83
C ASP A 31 0.98 3.30 -7.88
N LEU A 32 1.27 3.06 -6.59
CA LEU A 32 0.28 2.83 -5.53
C LEU A 32 -0.60 4.08 -5.27
N ALA A 33 0.02 5.26 -5.14
CA ALA A 33 -0.68 6.52 -4.91
C ALA A 33 -1.57 6.91 -6.11
N CYS A 34 -1.12 6.62 -7.33
CA CYS A 34 -1.91 6.79 -8.55
C CYS A 34 -3.02 5.73 -8.72
N GLY A 35 -3.11 4.73 -7.84
CA GLY A 35 -4.14 3.69 -7.90
C GLY A 35 -3.96 2.70 -9.05
N LYS A 36 -2.73 2.45 -9.51
CA LYS A 36 -2.42 1.43 -10.53
C LYS A 36 -2.41 0.03 -9.93
N TRP A 37 -3.56 -0.40 -9.41
CA TRP A 37 -3.73 -1.64 -8.64
C TRP A 37 -3.44 -2.90 -9.46
N ASP A 38 -3.60 -2.84 -10.78
CA ASP A 38 -3.25 -3.90 -11.74
C ASP A 38 -1.77 -4.31 -11.66
N LYS A 39 -0.89 -3.42 -11.17
CA LYS A 39 0.54 -3.68 -11.00
C LYS A 39 0.89 -4.34 -9.65
N PHE A 40 -0.09 -4.65 -8.81
CA PHE A 40 0.12 -5.20 -7.48
C PHE A 40 -0.63 -6.53 -7.35
N SER A 41 0.10 -7.59 -7.05
CA SER A 41 -0.54 -8.83 -6.62
C SER A 41 -1.21 -8.65 -5.26
N ILE A 42 -2.24 -9.45 -4.99
CA ILE A 42 -2.90 -9.48 -3.69
C ILE A 42 -1.88 -9.79 -2.59
N GLU A 43 -0.98 -10.74 -2.80
CA GLU A 43 0.10 -11.09 -1.87
C GLU A 43 0.99 -9.88 -1.53
N MET A 44 1.29 -9.04 -2.52
CA MET A 44 2.04 -7.82 -2.28
C MET A 44 1.25 -6.83 -1.42
N LEU A 45 -0.02 -6.62 -1.71
CA LEU A 45 -0.87 -5.72 -0.91
C LEU A 45 -0.96 -6.19 0.55
N ILE A 46 -1.12 -7.50 0.77
CA ILE A 46 -1.09 -8.11 2.11
C ILE A 46 0.24 -7.84 2.80
N THR A 47 1.36 -8.05 2.09
CA THR A 47 2.71 -7.80 2.63
C THR A 47 2.90 -6.33 3.03
N LEU A 48 2.40 -5.39 2.22
CA LEU A 48 2.50 -3.96 2.50
C LEU A 48 1.70 -3.55 3.74
N GLU A 49 0.48 -4.06 3.90
CA GLU A 49 -0.33 -3.81 5.11
C GLU A 49 0.29 -4.45 6.36
N ALA A 50 0.85 -5.66 6.23
CA ALA A 50 1.55 -6.34 7.33
C ALA A 50 2.77 -5.54 7.82
N ARG A 51 3.53 -4.91 6.90
CA ARG A 51 4.65 -4.02 7.25
C ARG A 51 4.23 -2.78 8.04
N LEU A 52 2.97 -2.36 7.90
CA LEU A 52 2.38 -1.29 8.68
C LEU A 52 1.82 -1.76 10.04
N GLY A 53 1.95 -3.06 10.36
CA GLY A 53 1.43 -3.66 11.58
C GLY A 53 -0.10 -3.75 11.62
N ARG A 54 -0.76 -3.69 10.46
CA ARG A 54 -2.22 -3.68 10.35
C ARG A 54 -2.77 -5.09 10.19
N THR A 55 -3.98 -5.30 10.72
CA THR A 55 -4.72 -6.54 10.51
C THR A 55 -5.46 -6.49 9.18
N ILE A 56 -5.25 -7.49 8.32
CA ILE A 56 -5.91 -7.61 7.03
C ILE A 56 -7.17 -8.48 7.18
N ARG A 57 -8.31 -8.01 6.67
CA ARG A 57 -9.52 -8.82 6.48
C ARG A 57 -9.69 -9.12 5.00
N VAL A 58 -9.83 -10.39 4.67
CA VAL A 58 -10.11 -10.84 3.30
C VAL A 58 -11.55 -11.34 3.26
N GLU A 59 -12.32 -10.82 2.31
CA GLU A 59 -13.69 -11.26 2.03
C GLU A 59 -13.74 -11.77 0.60
N PHE A 60 -14.37 -12.93 0.42
CA PHE A 60 -14.62 -13.51 -0.89
C PHE A 60 -16.03 -13.14 -1.30
N ALA A 61 -16.18 -12.56 -2.50
CA ALA A 61 -17.49 -12.41 -3.10
C ALA A 61 -17.99 -13.80 -3.51
N THR A 62 -19.15 -14.20 -2.98
CA THR A 62 -19.87 -15.42 -3.36
C THR A 62 -20.88 -15.10 -4.44
#